data_AF-D8DX48-F1
#
_entry.id   AF-D8DX48-F1
#
_cell.length_a   1.000
_cell.length_b   1.000
_cell.length_c   1.000
_cell.angle_alpha   90.00
_cell.angle_beta   90.00
_cell.angle_gamma   90.00
#
_symmetry.space_group_name_H-M   'P 1'
#
loop_
_entity.id
_entity.type
_entity.pdbx_description
1 polymer ?
#
loop_
_entity_poly.entity_id
_entity_poly.type
_entity_poly.pdbx_seq_one_letter_code
_entity_poly.pdbx_strand_id
1 'polypeptide(L)'
;MLDDQQRQFVENVDIDRQNVWIKGFPGSGKSVLLAYTMKKIKRRDPNAKVAVVVFTHSLIAMFKAAFAEMGIAANIMTYYDFMRGGSSYDYVLSDEIQDMTGRVLASMNSRAKHVIVAGDENQSIYDSDPKFREPTVTPTQITALLNSRDFELGIIHRLSSSIIAAVQKFLPNMNIFTAKRNMNKRTTQIRLCTATSMSDEVKYVMREAQKAVGVGDTAAILIPSHGSIISFVQTALSVLGKPRWNAQLNNYGKVNYNALNQYLASQDVKMQYVGNGYGSFTETSGKICLMTYHSSKGLDFDNVFLPGLNQSLYINSSEILSRTLFMVAMTRSRKNLYLTHSGTRSAYLSNFAGECIEINIHDALNGQTINAGTNNIFGI
;
A
#
# COMPACT_ATOMS: atom_id res chain seq x y z
N MET A 1 -18.51 -7.04 4.74
CA MET A 1 -19.55 -7.88 4.09
C MET A 1 -19.11 -8.14 2.67
N LEU A 2 -19.10 -9.40 2.24
CA LEU A 2 -18.66 -9.80 0.89
C LEU A 2 -19.72 -9.43 -0.15
N ASP A 3 -19.30 -9.02 -1.35
CA ASP A 3 -20.18 -8.91 -2.51
C ASP A 3 -20.49 -10.28 -3.14
N ASP A 4 -21.30 -10.29 -4.20
CA ASP A 4 -21.75 -11.53 -4.84
C ASP A 4 -20.63 -12.32 -5.53
N GLN A 5 -19.64 -11.66 -6.15
CA GLN A 5 -18.46 -12.35 -6.73
C GLN A 5 -17.58 -12.94 -5.62
N GLN A 6 -17.38 -12.19 -4.54
CA GLN A 6 -16.62 -12.66 -3.40
C GLN A 6 -17.32 -13.82 -2.68
N ARG A 7 -18.66 -13.79 -2.54
CA ARG A 7 -19.43 -14.91 -2.00
C ARG A 7 -19.37 -16.13 -2.92
N GLN A 8 -19.52 -15.92 -4.23
CA GLN A 8 -19.38 -16.99 -5.22
C GLN A 8 -18.02 -17.68 -5.09
N PHE A 9 -16.93 -16.93 -4.86
CA PHE A 9 -15.63 -17.52 -4.58
C PHE A 9 -15.66 -18.40 -3.32
N VAL A 10 -16.02 -17.81 -2.19
CA VAL A 10 -15.93 -18.49 -0.88
C VAL A 10 -16.84 -19.72 -0.82
N GLU A 11 -18.02 -19.66 -1.43
CA GLU A 11 -19.03 -20.72 -1.37
C GLU A 11 -18.81 -21.78 -2.44
N ASN A 12 -18.54 -21.38 -3.69
CA ASN A 12 -18.63 -22.30 -4.84
C ASN A 12 -17.28 -22.71 -5.42
N VAL A 13 -16.17 -22.03 -5.10
CA VAL A 13 -14.85 -22.48 -5.54
C VAL A 13 -14.38 -23.61 -4.63
N ASP A 14 -14.18 -24.77 -5.27
CA ASP A 14 -13.58 -25.95 -4.66
C ASP A 14 -12.06 -25.82 -4.67
N ILE A 15 -11.53 -25.35 -3.55
CA ILE A 15 -10.09 -25.13 -3.33
C ILE A 15 -9.29 -26.42 -3.11
N ASP A 16 -9.96 -27.58 -3.03
CA ASP A 16 -9.31 -28.89 -2.85
C ASP A 16 -9.20 -29.67 -4.15
N ARG A 17 -9.82 -29.17 -5.23
CA ARG A 17 -9.76 -29.83 -6.54
C ARG A 17 -8.54 -29.41 -7.34
N GLN A 18 -8.18 -28.12 -7.28
CA GLN A 18 -7.11 -27.53 -8.06
C GLN A 18 -6.59 -26.29 -7.35
N ASN A 19 -5.32 -25.94 -7.60
CA ASN A 19 -4.77 -24.65 -7.22
C ASN A 19 -5.61 -23.51 -7.81
N VAL A 20 -5.63 -22.36 -7.14
CA VAL A 20 -6.49 -21.24 -7.51
C VAL A 20 -5.68 -19.96 -7.59
N TRP A 21 -5.91 -19.18 -8.64
CA TRP A 21 -5.36 -17.83 -8.78
C TRP A 21 -6.48 -16.79 -8.81
N ILE A 22 -6.56 -16.02 -7.72
CA ILE A 22 -7.47 -14.89 -7.56
C ILE A 22 -6.85 -13.66 -8.23
N LYS A 23 -7.41 -13.27 -9.36
CA LYS A 23 -7.00 -12.08 -10.14
C LYS A 23 -7.89 -10.90 -9.79
N GLY A 24 -7.36 -9.69 -9.88
CA GLY A 24 -8.19 -8.50 -9.87
C GLY A 24 -7.43 -7.22 -9.57
N PHE A 25 -8.11 -6.12 -9.75
CA PHE A 25 -7.57 -4.77 -9.61
C PHE A 25 -7.22 -4.39 -8.16
N PRO A 26 -6.52 -3.25 -7.96
CA PRO A 26 -6.22 -2.77 -6.63
C PRO A 26 -7.54 -2.44 -5.94
N GLY A 27 -7.74 -3.01 -4.74
CA GLY A 27 -8.99 -2.78 -4.02
C GLY A 27 -10.17 -3.66 -4.40
N SER A 28 -9.97 -4.71 -5.20
CA SER A 28 -11.02 -5.69 -5.52
C SER A 28 -11.34 -6.68 -4.40
N GLY A 29 -10.51 -6.72 -3.35
CA GLY A 29 -10.73 -7.60 -2.19
C GLY A 29 -9.97 -8.93 -2.22
N LYS A 30 -8.93 -9.06 -3.04
CA LYS A 30 -8.12 -10.29 -3.13
C LYS A 30 -7.58 -10.77 -1.76
N SER A 31 -6.94 -9.90 -1.00
CA SER A 31 -6.42 -10.22 0.35
C SER A 31 -7.54 -10.61 1.32
N VAL A 32 -8.73 -10.03 1.16
CA VAL A 32 -9.93 -10.40 1.94
C VAL A 32 -10.34 -11.82 1.61
N LEU A 33 -10.38 -12.20 0.33
CA LEU A 33 -10.69 -13.57 -0.07
C LEU A 33 -9.67 -14.59 0.46
N LEU A 34 -8.38 -14.27 0.49
CA LEU A 34 -7.39 -15.12 1.15
C LEU A 34 -7.69 -15.31 2.65
N ALA A 35 -8.11 -14.24 3.34
CA ALA A 35 -8.45 -14.34 4.75
C ALA A 35 -9.71 -15.19 4.99
N TYR A 36 -10.74 -15.03 4.15
CA TYR A 36 -11.93 -15.90 4.18
C TYR A 36 -11.61 -17.34 3.77
N THR A 37 -10.65 -17.56 2.88
CA THR A 37 -10.16 -18.90 2.51
C THR A 37 -9.51 -19.59 3.71
N MET A 38 -8.62 -18.89 4.43
CA MET A 38 -8.05 -19.38 5.70
C MET A 38 -9.16 -19.76 6.69
N LYS A 39 -10.17 -18.89 6.87
CA LYS A 39 -11.31 -19.17 7.74
C LYS A 39 -12.11 -20.39 7.31
N LYS A 40 -12.35 -20.57 6.01
CA LYS A 40 -13.03 -21.75 5.43
C LYS A 40 -12.24 -23.03 5.71
N ILE A 41 -10.93 -23.02 5.45
CA ILE A 41 -10.03 -24.15 5.70
C ILE A 41 -10.06 -24.53 7.18
N LYS A 42 -9.80 -23.57 8.09
CA LYS A 42 -9.75 -23.82 9.53
C LYS A 42 -11.08 -24.22 10.16
N ARG A 43 -12.20 -23.78 9.60
CA ARG A 43 -13.54 -24.22 10.03
C ARG A 43 -13.80 -25.68 9.65
N ARG A 44 -13.32 -26.13 8.49
CA ARG A 44 -13.46 -27.52 8.03
C ARG A 44 -12.48 -28.46 8.73
N ASP A 45 -11.24 -28.04 8.86
CA ASP A 45 -10.18 -28.77 9.54
C ASP A 45 -9.34 -27.80 10.39
N PRO A 46 -9.57 -27.75 11.72
CA PRO A 46 -8.79 -26.93 12.64
C PRO A 46 -7.28 -27.24 12.62
N ASN A 47 -6.93 -28.50 12.33
CA ASN A 47 -5.56 -29.01 12.35
C ASN A 47 -4.82 -28.83 11.02
N ALA A 48 -5.50 -28.44 9.95
CA ALA A 48 -4.90 -28.20 8.64
C ALA A 48 -3.65 -27.32 8.75
N LYS A 49 -2.53 -27.79 8.20
CA LYS A 49 -1.27 -27.06 8.24
C LYS A 49 -1.24 -26.05 7.09
N VAL A 50 -1.54 -24.80 7.40
CA VAL A 50 -1.61 -23.71 6.42
C VAL A 50 -0.43 -22.75 6.58
N ALA A 51 0.26 -22.44 5.48
CA ALA A 51 1.22 -21.33 5.42
C ALA A 51 0.64 -20.15 4.65
N VAL A 52 0.85 -18.94 5.16
CA VAL A 52 0.57 -17.68 4.46
C VAL A 52 1.93 -17.08 4.09
N VAL A 53 2.23 -17.05 2.80
CA VAL A 53 3.54 -16.65 2.27
C VAL A 53 3.37 -15.35 1.51
N VAL A 54 4.06 -14.30 1.95
CA VAL A 54 3.90 -12.94 1.37
C VAL A 54 5.25 -12.30 1.05
N PHE A 55 5.22 -11.27 0.20
CA PHE A 55 6.43 -10.55 -0.21
C PHE A 55 6.97 -9.62 0.89
N THR A 56 6.12 -8.77 1.46
CA THR A 56 6.54 -7.73 2.40
C THR A 56 6.24 -8.08 3.86
N HIS A 57 7.08 -7.58 4.78
CA HIS A 57 6.76 -7.60 6.22
C HIS A 57 5.50 -6.80 6.57
N SER A 58 5.16 -5.78 5.76
CA SER A 58 3.90 -5.03 5.90
C SER A 58 2.68 -5.94 5.75
N LEU A 59 2.68 -6.82 4.74
CA LEU A 59 1.61 -7.81 4.54
C LEU A 59 1.56 -8.83 5.68
N ILE A 60 2.71 -9.24 6.23
CA ILE A 60 2.74 -10.13 7.41
C ILE A 60 1.95 -9.49 8.56
N ALA A 61 2.24 -8.23 8.87
CA ALA A 61 1.57 -7.53 9.96
C ALA A 61 0.05 -7.38 9.69
N MET A 62 -0.33 -7.07 8.46
CA MET A 62 -1.74 -7.00 8.04
C MET A 62 -2.48 -8.33 8.26
N PHE A 63 -1.93 -9.44 7.74
CA PHE A 63 -2.55 -10.75 7.91
C PHE A 63 -2.55 -11.22 9.37
N LYS A 64 -1.50 -10.91 10.15
CA LYS A 64 -1.48 -11.20 11.59
C LYS A 64 -2.64 -10.53 12.31
N ALA A 65 -2.87 -9.24 12.05
CA ALA A 65 -3.99 -8.52 12.65
C ALA A 65 -5.34 -9.11 12.22
N ALA A 66 -5.53 -9.34 10.92
CA ALA A 66 -6.78 -9.90 10.39
C ALA A 66 -7.11 -11.29 10.97
N PHE A 67 -6.12 -12.18 11.10
CA PHE A 67 -6.36 -13.51 11.67
C PHE A 67 -6.54 -13.49 13.19
N ALA A 68 -5.87 -12.58 13.91
CA ALA A 68 -6.10 -12.38 15.32
C ALA A 68 -7.55 -11.95 15.60
N GLU A 69 -8.09 -11.00 14.82
CA GLU A 69 -9.51 -10.60 14.88
C GLU A 69 -10.46 -11.76 14.58
N MET A 70 -10.07 -12.68 13.71
CA MET A 70 -10.86 -13.87 13.38
C MET A 70 -10.68 -15.03 14.39
N GLY A 71 -9.80 -14.91 15.39
CA GLY A 71 -9.47 -15.98 16.33
C GLY A 71 -8.75 -17.16 15.67
N ILE A 72 -8.01 -16.92 14.58
CA ILE A 72 -7.33 -17.98 13.81
C ILE A 72 -5.81 -17.90 14.04
N ALA A 73 -5.22 -19.02 14.46
CA ALA A 73 -3.77 -19.18 14.44
C ALA A 73 -3.29 -19.44 13.00
N ALA A 74 -2.34 -18.63 12.53
CA ALA A 74 -1.81 -18.71 11.18
C ALA A 74 -0.27 -18.67 11.17
N ASN A 75 0.34 -19.55 10.37
CA ASN A 75 1.77 -19.51 10.10
C ASN A 75 2.04 -18.54 8.95
N ILE A 76 2.37 -17.28 9.27
CA ILE A 76 2.60 -16.21 8.30
C ILE A 76 4.09 -15.89 8.22
N MET A 77 4.64 -15.86 7.01
CA MET A 77 6.08 -15.67 6.78
C MET A 77 6.38 -14.96 5.46
N THR A 78 7.60 -14.45 5.32
CA THR A 78 8.07 -13.96 4.01
C THR A 78 8.36 -15.14 3.09
N TYR A 79 8.33 -14.96 1.77
CA TYR A 79 8.81 -16.01 0.87
C TYR A 79 10.29 -16.36 1.11
N TYR A 80 11.12 -15.44 1.61
CA TYR A 80 12.50 -15.77 2.00
C TYR A 80 12.56 -16.77 3.15
N ASP A 81 11.69 -16.63 4.16
CA ASP A 81 11.58 -17.57 5.26
C ASP A 81 11.05 -18.92 4.77
N PHE A 82 10.02 -18.88 3.92
CA PHE A 82 9.45 -20.06 3.30
C PHE A 82 10.50 -20.84 2.49
N MET A 83 11.33 -20.16 1.70
CA MET A 83 12.39 -20.78 0.90
C MET A 83 13.57 -21.31 1.74
N ARG A 84 13.77 -20.80 2.96
CA ARG A 84 14.76 -21.36 3.90
C ARG A 84 14.25 -22.61 4.62
N GLY A 85 12.94 -22.71 4.82
CA GLY A 85 12.31 -23.87 5.46
C GLY A 85 12.12 -25.06 4.52
N GLY A 86 11.89 -26.24 5.09
CA GLY A 86 11.62 -27.49 4.37
C GLY A 86 10.25 -28.12 4.68
N SER A 87 9.37 -27.40 5.37
CA SER A 87 8.05 -27.93 5.76
C SER A 87 7.12 -28.14 4.57
N SER A 88 6.35 -29.23 4.59
CA SER A 88 5.17 -29.44 3.75
C SER A 88 3.90 -28.93 4.45
N TYR A 89 2.89 -28.58 3.67
CA TYR A 89 1.64 -27.94 4.09
C TYR A 89 0.44 -28.60 3.40
N ASP A 90 -0.74 -28.51 4.03
CA ASP A 90 -1.99 -28.85 3.34
C ASP A 90 -2.35 -27.73 2.35
N TYR A 91 -2.20 -26.48 2.80
CA TYR A 91 -2.47 -25.30 1.97
C TYR A 91 -1.35 -24.27 2.07
N VAL A 92 -1.03 -23.65 0.93
CA VAL A 92 -0.27 -22.40 0.88
C VAL A 92 -1.19 -21.30 0.34
N LEU A 93 -1.31 -20.23 1.11
CA LEU A 93 -1.99 -18.99 0.71
C LEU A 93 -0.93 -17.93 0.42
N SER A 94 -1.07 -17.20 -0.69
CA SER A 94 -0.11 -16.14 -1.02
C SER A 94 -0.77 -14.93 -1.65
N ASP A 95 -0.31 -13.73 -1.29
CA ASP A 95 -0.77 -12.45 -1.82
C ASP A 95 0.36 -11.73 -2.56
N GLU A 96 0.00 -10.85 -3.48
CA GLU A 96 0.91 -10.12 -4.38
C GLU A 96 1.87 -11.07 -5.14
N ILE A 97 1.33 -12.18 -5.68
CA ILE A 97 2.13 -13.23 -6.34
C ILE A 97 2.96 -12.73 -7.53
N GLN A 98 2.52 -11.64 -8.18
CA GLN A 98 3.25 -11.00 -9.28
C GLN A 98 4.60 -10.41 -8.87
N ASP A 99 4.85 -10.22 -7.56
CA ASP A 99 6.14 -9.75 -7.05
C ASP A 99 7.10 -10.91 -6.73
N MET A 100 6.69 -12.17 -6.91
CA MET A 100 7.50 -13.36 -6.58
C MET A 100 8.20 -13.95 -7.80
N THR A 101 9.21 -14.80 -7.58
CA THR A 101 9.93 -15.49 -8.67
C THR A 101 9.33 -16.87 -8.96
N GLY A 102 9.56 -17.39 -10.16
CA GLY A 102 9.06 -18.72 -10.56
C GLY A 102 9.53 -19.83 -9.63
N ARG A 103 10.75 -19.71 -9.08
CA ARG A 103 11.30 -20.62 -8.08
C ARG A 103 10.42 -20.71 -6.83
N VAL A 104 9.92 -19.57 -6.36
CA VAL A 104 9.05 -19.51 -5.18
C VAL A 104 7.75 -20.24 -5.46
N LEU A 105 7.10 -19.96 -6.60
CA LEU A 105 5.84 -20.62 -7.00
C LEU A 105 6.00 -22.13 -7.17
N ALA A 106 7.08 -22.57 -7.83
CA ALA A 106 7.39 -23.99 -7.96
C ALA A 106 7.54 -24.67 -6.59
N SER A 107 8.19 -23.98 -5.64
CA SER A 107 8.37 -24.47 -4.27
C SER A 107 7.09 -24.47 -3.44
N MET A 108 6.14 -23.56 -3.72
CA MET A 108 4.80 -23.61 -3.14
C MET A 108 4.06 -24.85 -3.64
N ASN A 109 4.07 -25.06 -4.96
CA ASN A 109 3.36 -26.17 -5.60
C ASN A 109 3.93 -27.54 -5.20
N SER A 110 5.24 -27.65 -4.97
CA SER A 110 5.86 -28.91 -4.54
C SER A 110 5.71 -29.21 -3.04
N ARG A 111 5.35 -28.21 -2.22
CA ARG A 111 5.29 -28.34 -0.75
C ARG A 111 3.89 -28.20 -0.17
N ALA A 112 2.88 -27.99 -1.00
CA ALA A 112 1.49 -27.90 -0.58
C ALA A 112 0.61 -28.89 -1.36
N LYS A 113 -0.46 -29.39 -0.74
CA LYS A 113 -1.49 -30.13 -1.50
C LYS A 113 -2.27 -29.18 -2.40
N HIS A 114 -2.58 -27.98 -1.89
CA HIS A 114 -3.27 -26.93 -2.62
C HIS A 114 -2.62 -25.56 -2.41
N VAL A 115 -2.54 -24.77 -3.48
CA VAL A 115 -2.01 -23.41 -3.48
C VAL A 115 -3.11 -22.45 -3.93
N ILE A 116 -3.38 -21.44 -3.11
CA ILE A 116 -4.33 -20.37 -3.42
C ILE A 116 -3.56 -19.05 -3.41
N VAL A 117 -3.41 -18.44 -4.57
CA VAL A 117 -2.65 -17.20 -4.73
C VAL A 117 -3.56 -16.04 -5.14
N ALA A 118 -3.17 -14.83 -4.78
CA ALA A 118 -3.79 -13.59 -5.20
C ALA A 118 -2.74 -12.67 -5.83
N GLY A 119 -3.13 -11.93 -6.86
CA GLY A 119 -2.25 -10.94 -7.46
C GLY A 119 -2.95 -9.97 -8.41
N ASP A 120 -2.23 -8.91 -8.76
CA ASP A 120 -2.61 -7.93 -9.77
C ASP A 120 -1.47 -7.75 -10.77
N GLU A 121 -1.69 -8.22 -11.99
CA GLU A 121 -0.72 -8.17 -13.08
C GLU A 121 -0.27 -6.72 -13.41
N ASN A 122 -1.13 -5.73 -13.15
CA ASN A 122 -0.83 -4.32 -13.42
C ASN A 122 -0.08 -3.62 -12.27
N GLN A 123 0.13 -4.30 -11.14
CA GLN A 123 0.88 -3.76 -9.99
C GLN A 123 2.22 -4.44 -9.78
N SER A 124 2.80 -5.14 -10.75
CA SER A 124 4.18 -5.61 -10.60
C SER A 124 5.13 -4.41 -10.43
N ILE A 125 5.74 -4.29 -9.25
CA ILE A 125 6.68 -3.19 -8.91
C ILE A 125 8.11 -3.70 -8.68
N TYR A 126 8.38 -4.97 -9.00
CA TYR A 126 9.71 -5.54 -8.93
C TYR A 126 9.99 -6.24 -10.25
N ASP A 127 11.02 -5.78 -10.97
CA ASP A 127 11.48 -6.47 -12.18
C ASP A 127 12.26 -7.74 -11.80
N SER A 128 12.92 -7.72 -10.65
CA SER A 128 13.66 -8.86 -10.11
C SER A 128 13.60 -8.92 -8.58
N ASP A 129 13.65 -10.13 -8.04
CA ASP A 129 13.78 -10.37 -6.62
C ASP A 129 15.11 -9.81 -6.04
N PRO A 130 15.08 -9.05 -4.92
CA PRO A 130 16.28 -8.45 -4.34
C PRO A 130 17.39 -9.44 -3.92
N LYS A 131 17.06 -10.70 -3.62
CA LYS A 131 18.01 -11.68 -3.06
C LYS A 131 18.53 -12.64 -4.12
N PHE A 132 17.63 -13.25 -4.89
CA PHE A 132 17.94 -14.23 -5.93
C PHE A 132 18.32 -13.56 -7.24
N ARG A 133 17.98 -12.26 -7.42
CA ARG A 133 18.19 -11.50 -8.67
C ARG A 133 17.56 -12.19 -9.88
N GLU A 134 16.47 -12.90 -9.64
CA GLU A 134 15.66 -13.57 -10.64
C GLU A 134 14.49 -12.68 -11.05
N PRO A 135 14.04 -12.74 -12.31
CA PRO A 135 12.85 -12.01 -12.73
C PRO A 135 11.62 -12.47 -11.95
N THR A 136 10.71 -11.52 -11.71
CA THR A 136 9.37 -11.83 -11.19
C THR A 136 8.54 -12.56 -12.25
N VAL A 137 7.52 -13.28 -11.78
CA VAL A 137 6.68 -14.12 -12.64
C VAL A 137 5.80 -13.30 -13.57
N THR A 138 5.71 -13.73 -14.82
CA THR A 138 4.68 -13.26 -15.75
C THR A 138 3.34 -13.97 -15.49
N PRO A 139 2.21 -13.40 -15.94
CA PRO A 139 0.90 -14.06 -15.85
C PRO A 139 0.89 -15.50 -16.38
N THR A 140 1.48 -15.71 -17.55
CA THR A 140 1.57 -17.03 -18.18
C THR A 140 2.39 -18.01 -17.35
N GLN A 141 3.46 -17.53 -16.70
CA GLN A 141 4.27 -18.37 -15.81
C GLN A 141 3.51 -18.78 -14.55
N ILE A 142 2.66 -17.91 -13.99
CA ILE A 142 1.85 -18.23 -12.81
C ILE A 142 0.94 -19.42 -13.11
N THR A 143 0.15 -19.34 -14.19
CA THR A 143 -0.77 -20.42 -14.60
C THR A 143 -0.03 -21.71 -14.90
N ALA A 144 1.11 -21.65 -15.60
CA ALA A 144 1.91 -22.81 -15.94
C ALA A 144 2.54 -23.50 -14.72
N LEU A 145 3.09 -22.73 -13.78
CA LEU A 145 3.79 -23.27 -12.60
C LEU A 145 2.84 -23.82 -11.55
N LEU A 146 1.66 -23.22 -11.39
CA LEU A 146 0.68 -23.64 -10.39
C LEU A 146 -0.36 -24.59 -10.94
N ASN A 147 -0.51 -24.74 -12.25
CA ASN A 147 -1.65 -25.44 -12.87
C ASN A 147 -2.97 -24.97 -12.22
N SER A 148 -3.14 -23.65 -12.13
CA SER A 148 -4.22 -23.04 -11.35
C SER A 148 -5.46 -22.77 -12.19
N ARG A 149 -6.62 -22.82 -11.53
CA ARG A 149 -7.85 -22.23 -12.04
C ARG A 149 -7.87 -20.73 -11.75
N ASP A 150 -8.15 -19.93 -12.76
CA ASP A 150 -8.29 -18.49 -12.61
C ASP A 150 -9.66 -18.12 -12.04
N PHE A 151 -9.67 -17.14 -11.14
CA PHE A 151 -10.88 -16.49 -10.63
C PHE A 151 -10.71 -14.98 -10.66
N GLU A 152 -11.46 -14.29 -11.53
CA GLU A 152 -11.34 -12.85 -11.73
C GLU A 152 -12.33 -12.05 -10.88
N LEU A 153 -11.80 -11.10 -10.11
CA LEU A 153 -12.59 -10.08 -9.41
C LEU A 153 -12.70 -8.84 -10.29
N GLY A 154 -13.90 -8.62 -10.79
CA GLY A 154 -14.24 -7.47 -11.64
C GLY A 154 -14.71 -6.25 -10.87
N ILE A 155 -14.98 -6.32 -9.57
CA ILE A 155 -15.52 -5.19 -8.81
C ILE A 155 -14.41 -4.53 -7.96
N ILE A 156 -14.29 -3.19 -8.05
CA ILE A 156 -13.39 -2.42 -7.17
C ILE A 156 -14.21 -1.86 -6.00
N HIS A 157 -13.83 -2.24 -4.77
CA HIS A 157 -14.49 -1.81 -3.54
C HIS A 157 -13.73 -0.70 -2.83
N ARG A 158 -12.41 -0.65 -3.03
CA ARG A 158 -11.53 0.18 -2.22
C ARG A 158 -11.28 1.56 -2.79
N LEU A 159 -11.03 1.67 -4.08
CA LEU A 159 -10.72 2.94 -4.70
C LEU A 159 -12.01 3.72 -4.93
N SER A 160 -12.00 5.01 -4.63
CA SER A 160 -13.09 5.91 -5.00
C SER A 160 -13.03 6.24 -6.48
N SER A 161 -14.14 6.78 -7.01
CA SER A 161 -14.26 7.22 -8.40
C SER A 161 -13.19 8.27 -8.77
N SER A 162 -12.87 9.20 -7.86
CA SER A 162 -11.85 10.24 -8.11
C SER A 162 -10.44 9.66 -8.21
N ILE A 163 -10.07 8.71 -7.35
CA ILE A 163 -8.76 8.03 -7.45
C ILE A 163 -8.66 7.22 -8.74
N ILE A 164 -9.74 6.50 -9.11
CA ILE A 164 -9.77 5.76 -10.37
C ILE A 164 -9.61 6.72 -11.56
N ALA A 165 -10.33 7.85 -11.59
CA ALA A 165 -10.22 8.83 -12.66
C ALA A 165 -8.80 9.41 -12.78
N ALA A 166 -8.19 9.80 -11.65
CA ALA A 166 -6.82 10.31 -11.63
C ALA A 166 -5.81 9.25 -12.12
N VAL A 167 -5.94 8.00 -11.69
CA VAL A 167 -5.09 6.90 -12.15
C VAL A 167 -5.30 6.62 -13.64
N GLN A 168 -6.52 6.68 -14.16
CA GLN A 168 -6.81 6.51 -15.59
C GLN A 168 -6.12 7.58 -16.44
N LYS A 169 -6.12 8.84 -16.02
CA LYS A 169 -5.40 9.91 -16.74
C LYS A 169 -3.89 9.79 -16.61
N PHE A 170 -3.41 9.33 -15.45
CA PHE A 170 -2.00 9.13 -15.20
C PHE A 170 -1.43 7.95 -15.99
N LEU A 171 -2.16 6.83 -16.06
CA LEU A 171 -1.81 5.57 -16.74
C LEU A 171 -2.96 5.11 -17.67
N PRO A 172 -3.13 5.74 -18.85
CA PRO A 172 -4.26 5.48 -19.73
C PRO A 172 -4.32 4.06 -20.30
N ASN A 173 -3.17 3.39 -20.41
CA ASN A 173 -3.08 2.01 -20.91
C ASN A 173 -3.40 0.96 -19.84
N MET A 174 -3.66 1.35 -18.59
CA MET A 174 -4.16 0.41 -17.59
C MET A 174 -5.61 0.05 -17.92
N ASN A 175 -5.85 -1.24 -18.19
CA ASN A 175 -7.18 -1.81 -18.47
C ASN A 175 -8.13 -1.82 -17.24
N ILE A 176 -8.03 -0.85 -16.33
CA ILE A 176 -8.94 -0.68 -15.18
C ILE A 176 -10.41 -0.47 -15.62
N PHE A 177 -10.63 -0.18 -16.91
CA PHE A 177 -11.92 0.02 -17.56
C PHE A 177 -12.88 -1.19 -17.52
N THR A 178 -12.37 -2.42 -17.36
CA THR A 178 -13.24 -3.61 -17.28
C THR A 178 -13.90 -3.79 -15.91
N ALA A 179 -13.43 -3.06 -14.90
CA ALA A 179 -13.92 -3.22 -13.54
C ALA A 179 -15.25 -2.51 -13.30
N LYS A 180 -16.26 -3.24 -12.79
CA LYS A 180 -17.51 -2.68 -12.30
C LYS A 180 -17.26 -1.84 -11.04
N ARG A 181 -17.79 -0.62 -11.02
CA ARG A 181 -17.61 0.35 -9.93
C ARG A 181 -18.68 0.17 -8.88
N ASN A 182 -18.30 0.16 -7.60
CA ASN A 182 -19.26 0.30 -6.52
C ASN A 182 -19.61 1.78 -6.32
N MET A 183 -20.79 2.20 -6.78
CA MET A 183 -21.21 3.61 -6.80
C MET A 183 -21.56 4.20 -5.43
N ASN A 184 -21.63 3.39 -4.37
CA ASN A 184 -22.08 3.82 -3.05
C ASN A 184 -20.96 4.34 -2.14
N LYS A 185 -19.76 4.59 -2.67
CA LYS A 185 -18.59 4.98 -1.86
C LYS A 185 -18.38 6.49 -1.85
N ARG A 186 -18.08 7.06 -0.67
CA ARG A 186 -17.66 8.46 -0.54
C ARG A 186 -16.46 8.74 -1.43
N THR A 187 -16.54 9.82 -2.21
CA THR A 187 -15.47 10.27 -3.10
C THR A 187 -14.24 10.68 -2.29
N THR A 188 -13.06 10.16 -2.64
CA THR A 188 -11.80 10.60 -2.03
C THR A 188 -11.50 12.01 -2.51
N GLN A 189 -11.16 12.92 -1.60
CA GLN A 189 -10.74 14.26 -1.99
C GLN A 189 -9.25 14.24 -2.34
N ILE A 190 -8.92 14.52 -3.60
CA ILE A 190 -7.56 14.69 -4.08
C ILE A 190 -7.22 16.18 -3.97
N ARG A 191 -6.23 16.52 -3.16
CA ARG A 191 -5.79 17.89 -2.92
C ARG A 191 -4.40 18.07 -3.51
N LEU A 192 -4.25 19.09 -4.34
CA LEU A 192 -2.95 19.54 -4.82
C LEU A 192 -2.54 20.75 -3.97
N CYS A 193 -1.49 20.60 -3.17
CA CYS A 193 -1.08 21.60 -2.19
C CYS A 193 0.26 22.21 -2.61
N THR A 194 0.28 23.52 -2.86
CA THR A 194 1.48 24.27 -3.27
C THR A 194 2.05 25.04 -2.09
N ALA A 195 3.34 24.84 -1.80
CA ALA A 195 4.08 25.55 -0.76
C ALA A 195 5.15 26.49 -1.32
N THR A 196 5.40 27.58 -0.58
CA THR A 196 6.48 28.55 -0.84
C THR A 196 7.86 27.99 -0.52
N SER A 197 7.95 27.06 0.44
CA SER A 197 9.20 26.44 0.85
C SER A 197 9.01 24.98 1.25
N MET A 198 10.09 24.18 1.20
CA MET A 198 10.07 22.80 1.70
C MET A 198 9.72 22.73 3.19
N SER A 199 10.12 23.73 3.98
CA SER A 199 9.76 23.79 5.40
C SER A 199 8.26 24.00 5.60
N ASP A 200 7.64 24.90 4.84
CA ASP A 200 6.18 25.12 4.90
C ASP A 200 5.41 23.88 4.43
N GLU A 201 5.91 23.23 3.38
CA GLU A 201 5.36 21.98 2.86
C GLU A 201 5.32 20.90 3.95
N VAL A 202 6.47 20.61 4.57
CA VAL A 202 6.58 19.60 5.63
C VAL A 202 5.76 20.00 6.86
N LYS A 203 5.76 21.28 7.24
CA LYS A 203 4.95 21.79 8.36
C LYS A 203 3.46 21.54 8.12
N TYR A 204 2.96 21.82 6.91
CA TYR A 204 1.58 21.57 6.53
C TYR A 204 1.25 20.07 6.55
N VAL A 205 2.08 19.24 5.93
CA VAL A 205 1.90 17.77 5.90
C VAL A 205 1.83 17.22 7.32
N MET A 206 2.77 17.61 8.20
CA MET A 206 2.76 17.17 9.60
C MET A 206 1.50 17.63 10.34
N ARG A 207 1.06 18.88 10.14
CA ARG A 207 -0.15 19.42 10.78
C ARG A 207 -1.41 18.65 10.36
N GLU A 208 -1.62 18.45 9.07
CA GLU A 208 -2.82 17.76 8.57
C GLU A 208 -2.80 16.26 8.90
N ALA A 209 -1.63 15.62 8.86
CA ALA A 209 -1.48 14.23 9.30
C ALA A 209 -1.75 14.07 10.81
N GLN A 210 -1.31 15.03 11.63
CA GLN A 210 -1.60 15.04 13.07
C GLN A 210 -3.09 15.24 13.36
N LYS A 211 -3.76 16.13 12.62
CA LYS A 211 -5.22 16.31 12.73
C LYS A 211 -5.97 15.01 12.38
N ALA A 212 -5.57 14.35 11.30
CA ALA A 212 -6.19 13.08 10.89
C ALA A 212 -6.08 12.01 11.98
N VAL A 213 -4.88 11.77 12.53
CA VAL A 213 -4.74 10.79 13.62
C VAL A 213 -5.44 11.23 14.90
N GLY A 214 -5.57 12.53 15.15
CA GLY A 214 -6.28 13.11 16.29
C GLY A 214 -7.79 12.83 16.30
N VAL A 215 -8.41 12.66 15.12
CA VAL A 215 -9.82 12.27 14.99
C VAL A 215 -10.02 10.75 14.83
N GLY A 216 -8.96 9.97 15.04
CA GLY A 216 -8.99 8.50 14.93
C GLY A 216 -8.81 7.96 13.52
N ASP A 217 -8.57 8.82 12.52
CA ASP A 217 -8.29 8.37 11.16
C ASP A 217 -6.86 7.87 11.00
N THR A 218 -6.68 6.87 10.14
CA THR A 218 -5.33 6.42 9.77
C THR A 218 -4.66 7.43 8.82
N ALA A 219 -3.37 7.71 9.05
CA ALA A 219 -2.60 8.65 8.22
C ALA A 219 -1.24 8.06 7.84
N ALA A 220 -0.91 8.12 6.55
CA ALA A 220 0.40 7.72 6.04
C ALA A 220 1.07 8.82 5.22
N ILE A 221 2.36 9.05 5.51
CA ILE A 221 3.25 9.87 4.69
C ILE A 221 4.12 8.90 3.89
N LEU A 222 3.91 8.88 2.58
CA LEU A 222 4.61 7.97 1.67
C LEU A 222 5.70 8.75 0.94
N ILE A 223 6.92 8.24 1.01
CA ILE A 223 8.12 8.89 0.46
C ILE A 223 8.73 7.96 -0.60
N PRO A 224 9.26 8.46 -1.73
CA PRO A 224 9.77 7.59 -2.80
C PRO A 224 10.97 6.74 -2.39
N SER A 225 11.88 7.27 -1.56
CA SER A 225 13.16 6.62 -1.24
C SER A 225 13.53 6.73 0.24
N HIS A 226 14.41 5.82 0.70
CA HIS A 226 14.98 5.86 2.05
C HIS A 226 15.79 7.12 2.33
N GLY A 227 16.54 7.63 1.34
CA GLY A 227 17.28 8.89 1.47
C GLY A 227 16.35 10.07 1.69
N SER A 228 15.28 10.15 0.90
CA SER A 228 14.23 11.17 1.04
C SER A 228 13.49 11.08 2.38
N ILE A 229 13.37 9.89 2.97
CA ILE A 229 12.79 9.74 4.33
C ILE A 229 13.62 10.49 5.36
N ILE A 230 14.95 10.38 5.29
CA ILE A 230 15.83 11.09 6.21
C ILE A 230 15.68 12.59 6.04
N SER A 231 15.71 13.09 4.79
CA SER A 231 15.50 14.52 4.53
C SER A 231 14.16 15.02 5.06
N PHE A 232 13.07 14.29 4.82
CA PHE A 232 11.75 14.63 5.35
C PHE A 232 11.75 14.69 6.88
N VAL A 233 12.31 13.67 7.55
CA VAL A 233 12.38 13.60 9.02
C VAL A 233 13.19 14.74 9.61
N GLN A 234 14.34 15.09 9.02
CA GLN A 234 15.16 16.19 9.50
C GLN A 234 14.42 17.53 9.38
N THR A 235 13.72 17.76 8.28
CA THR A 235 12.89 18.96 8.12
C THR A 235 11.71 18.94 9.10
N ALA A 236 11.06 17.78 9.30
CA ALA A 236 9.96 17.63 10.25
C ALA A 236 10.39 17.92 11.69
N LEU A 237 11.56 17.43 12.12
CA LEU A 237 12.14 17.75 13.43
C LEU A 237 12.42 19.25 13.55
N SER A 238 13.03 19.85 12.53
CA SER A 238 13.33 21.28 12.52
C SER A 238 12.08 22.15 12.64
N VAL A 239 11.01 21.87 11.89
CA VAL A 239 9.77 22.66 11.94
C VAL A 239 8.99 22.46 13.23
N LEU A 240 9.21 21.33 13.92
CA LEU A 240 8.65 21.05 15.25
C LEU A 240 9.53 21.57 16.40
N GLY A 241 10.64 22.27 16.10
CA GLY A 241 11.57 22.77 17.11
C GLY A 241 12.28 21.67 17.90
N LYS A 242 12.46 20.48 17.30
CA LYS A 242 13.11 19.32 17.93
C LYS A 242 14.57 19.22 17.47
N PRO A 243 15.47 18.67 18.31
CA PRO A 243 16.86 18.44 17.91
C PRO A 243 16.94 17.53 16.67
N ARG A 244 18.02 17.67 15.91
CA ARG A 244 18.29 16.83 14.74
C ARG A 244 18.54 15.39 15.18
N TRP A 245 18.04 14.43 14.42
CA TRP A 245 18.36 13.03 14.64
C TRP A 245 19.72 12.69 14.04
N ASN A 246 20.61 12.10 14.83
CA ASN A 246 21.86 11.55 14.30
C ASN A 246 21.59 10.15 13.74
N ALA A 247 21.62 10.02 12.41
CA ALA A 247 21.27 8.78 11.73
C ALA A 247 22.20 7.64 12.16
N GLN A 248 21.59 6.56 12.64
CA GLN A 248 22.30 5.33 13.02
C GLN A 248 22.14 4.29 11.92
N LEU A 249 23.18 3.50 11.69
CA LEU A 249 23.15 2.38 10.77
C LEU A 249 22.97 1.06 11.53
N ASN A 250 22.34 0.08 10.87
CA ASN A 250 22.27 -1.30 11.33
C ASN A 250 23.55 -2.06 10.91
N ASN A 251 23.63 -3.33 11.29
CA ASN A 251 24.78 -4.21 10.97
C ASN A 251 25.01 -4.44 9.46
N TYR A 252 24.07 -4.01 8.61
CA TYR A 252 24.16 -4.11 7.15
C TYR A 252 24.45 -2.75 6.49
N GLY A 253 24.82 -1.73 7.27
CA GLY A 253 25.12 -0.38 6.75
C GLY A 253 23.90 0.39 6.26
N LYS A 254 22.67 -0.06 6.57
CA LYS A 254 21.42 0.62 6.24
C LYS A 254 20.90 1.40 7.43
N VAL A 255 20.07 2.43 7.19
CA VAL A 255 19.42 3.20 8.26
C VAL A 255 18.71 2.27 9.26
N ASN A 256 19.02 2.43 10.54
CA ASN A 256 18.35 1.73 11.63
C ASN A 256 17.05 2.46 12.00
N TYR A 257 15.94 2.01 11.42
CA TYR A 257 14.64 2.62 11.67
C TYR A 257 14.06 2.33 13.07
N ASN A 258 14.55 1.31 13.80
CA ASN A 258 14.18 1.14 15.21
C ASN A 258 14.74 2.29 16.05
N ALA A 259 15.99 2.68 15.81
CA ALA A 259 16.59 3.82 16.47
C ALA A 259 15.87 5.14 16.10
N LEU A 260 15.48 5.31 14.83
CA LEU A 260 14.67 6.45 14.44
C LEU A 260 13.32 6.48 15.18
N ASN A 261 12.61 5.35 15.23
CA ASN A 261 11.31 5.26 15.89
C ASN A 261 11.41 5.56 17.39
N GLN A 262 12.43 5.02 18.07
CA GLN A 262 12.70 5.32 19.48
C GLN A 262 13.02 6.80 19.68
N TYR A 263 13.81 7.40 18.78
CA TYR A 263 14.13 8.81 18.84
C TYR A 263 12.88 9.69 18.67
N LEU A 264 12.06 9.46 17.64
CA LEU A 264 10.82 10.20 17.41
C LEU A 264 9.89 10.11 18.62
N ALA A 265 9.76 8.92 19.22
CA ALA A 265 8.99 8.73 20.45
C ALA A 265 9.57 9.53 21.63
N SER A 266 10.89 9.52 21.83
CA SER A 266 11.55 10.30 22.89
C SER A 266 11.36 11.81 22.77
N GLN A 267 11.11 12.29 21.54
CA GLN A 267 10.88 13.71 21.23
C GLN A 267 9.38 14.09 21.22
N ASP A 268 8.49 13.16 21.61
CA ASP A 268 7.04 13.30 21.54
C ASP A 268 6.53 13.63 20.12
N VAL A 269 7.19 13.08 19.10
CA VAL A 269 6.75 13.18 17.71
C VAL A 269 5.85 11.99 17.41
N LYS A 270 4.55 12.25 17.16
CA LYS A 270 3.52 11.25 16.82
C LYS A 270 3.67 10.69 15.40
N MET A 271 4.87 10.23 15.05
CA MET A 271 5.21 9.64 13.75
C MET A 271 6.11 8.43 13.97
N GLN A 272 5.91 7.38 13.18
CA GLN A 272 6.70 6.16 13.24
C GLN A 272 6.97 5.65 11.82
N TYR A 273 8.22 5.28 11.53
CA TYR A 273 8.54 4.51 10.34
C TYR A 273 8.00 3.09 10.44
N VAL A 274 7.26 2.66 9.43
CA VAL A 274 6.76 1.28 9.32
C VAL A 274 7.15 0.70 7.96
N GLY A 275 7.79 -0.47 7.97
CA GLY A 275 8.24 -1.13 6.74
C GLY A 275 9.55 -1.90 6.94
N ASN A 276 9.84 -2.84 6.04
CA ASN A 276 11.09 -3.63 6.08
C ASN A 276 11.37 -4.33 7.43
N GLY A 277 10.32 -4.74 8.16
CA GLY A 277 10.43 -5.36 9.48
C GLY A 277 10.59 -4.39 10.65
N TYR A 278 10.57 -3.08 10.39
CA TYR A 278 10.59 -2.03 11.41
C TYR A 278 9.19 -1.49 11.70
N GLY A 279 8.95 -1.13 12.95
CA GLY A 279 7.67 -0.58 13.42
C GLY A 279 6.55 -1.63 13.55
N SER A 280 5.40 -1.20 14.06
CA SER A 280 4.22 -2.05 14.22
C SER A 280 2.93 -1.27 13.91
N PHE A 281 2.01 -1.88 13.15
CA PHE A 281 0.67 -1.33 12.89
C PHE A 281 -0.29 -1.45 14.09
N THR A 282 -0.02 -2.35 15.04
CA THR A 282 -0.85 -2.43 16.26
C THR A 282 -0.59 -1.27 17.20
N GLU A 283 0.62 -0.69 17.14
CA GLU A 283 1.07 0.44 17.96
C GLU A 283 0.94 1.80 17.26
N THR A 284 0.38 1.84 16.04
CA THR A 284 0.17 3.09 15.29
C THR A 284 -1.13 3.79 15.64
N SER A 285 -1.93 3.29 16.59
CA SER A 285 -3.09 4.03 17.09
C SER A 285 -2.64 5.42 17.57
N GLY A 286 -3.16 6.46 16.92
CA GLY A 286 -2.78 7.85 17.18
C GLY A 286 -1.40 8.30 16.66
N LYS A 287 -0.72 7.51 15.81
CA LYS A 287 0.57 7.88 15.19
C LYS A 287 0.50 7.90 13.66
N ILE A 288 1.26 8.80 13.06
CA ILE A 288 1.44 8.89 11.61
C ILE A 288 2.37 7.77 11.14
N CYS A 289 1.98 7.04 10.10
CA CYS A 289 2.80 6.02 9.46
C CYS A 289 3.72 6.65 8.40
N LEU A 290 5.02 6.65 8.63
CA LEU A 290 6.02 7.06 7.63
C LEU A 290 6.51 5.84 6.88
N MET A 291 6.37 5.81 5.56
CA MET A 291 6.70 4.63 4.75
C MET A 291 7.37 5.01 3.43
N THR A 292 8.01 4.04 2.77
CA THR A 292 8.35 4.21 1.36
C THR A 292 7.14 3.86 0.47
N TYR A 293 7.14 4.31 -0.79
CA TYR A 293 6.14 3.85 -1.78
C TYR A 293 6.07 2.32 -1.84
N HIS A 294 7.24 1.66 -1.91
CA HIS A 294 7.36 0.20 -1.91
C HIS A 294 6.75 -0.45 -0.66
N SER A 295 7.09 0.05 0.53
CA SER A 295 6.63 -0.52 1.80
C SER A 295 5.13 -0.38 2.03
N SER A 296 4.48 0.56 1.32
CA SER A 296 3.04 0.81 1.39
C SER A 296 2.19 -0.16 0.56
N LYS A 297 2.81 -0.94 -0.35
CA LYS A 297 2.07 -1.89 -1.20
C LYS A 297 1.32 -2.90 -0.33
N GLY A 298 0.08 -3.20 -0.74
CA GLY A 298 -0.87 -4.02 0.00
C GLY A 298 -1.62 -3.31 1.14
N LEU A 299 -1.19 -2.12 1.58
CA LEU A 299 -1.81 -1.39 2.69
C LEU A 299 -2.75 -0.28 2.21
N ASP A 300 -3.57 0.24 3.13
CA ASP A 300 -4.42 1.39 2.88
C ASP A 300 -4.57 2.27 4.12
N PHE A 301 -4.82 3.56 3.90
CA PHE A 301 -4.99 4.58 4.94
C PHE A 301 -6.13 5.52 4.59
N ASP A 302 -6.79 6.10 5.59
CA ASP A 302 -7.83 7.10 5.40
C ASP A 302 -7.24 8.36 4.74
N ASN A 303 -6.06 8.77 5.20
CA ASN A 303 -5.35 9.95 4.72
C ASN A 303 -3.95 9.55 4.23
N VAL A 304 -3.63 9.91 2.98
CA VAL A 304 -2.31 9.66 2.39
C VAL A 304 -1.70 10.97 1.94
N PHE A 305 -0.44 11.19 2.30
CA PHE A 305 0.35 12.35 1.95
C PHE A 305 1.53 11.90 1.08
N LEU A 306 1.63 12.47 -0.12
CA LEU A 306 2.76 12.31 -1.04
C LEU A 306 3.49 13.66 -1.14
N PRO A 307 4.49 13.93 -0.28
CA PRO A 307 5.23 15.17 -0.32
C PRO A 307 6.40 15.13 -1.30
N GLY A 308 6.90 16.32 -1.65
CA GLY A 308 8.06 16.50 -2.50
C GLY A 308 7.79 16.26 -3.98
N LEU A 309 6.55 16.47 -4.46
CA LEU A 309 6.16 16.26 -5.86
C LEU A 309 6.58 17.43 -6.77
N ASN A 310 7.86 17.81 -6.67
CA ASN A 310 8.47 18.87 -7.46
C ASN A 310 9.20 18.32 -8.70
N GLN A 311 9.72 19.21 -9.54
CA GLN A 311 10.41 18.87 -10.79
C GLN A 311 11.64 17.96 -10.58
N SER A 312 12.27 18.00 -9.41
CA SER A 312 13.44 17.16 -9.07
C SER A 312 13.07 15.81 -8.45
N LEU A 313 11.78 15.45 -8.43
CA LEU A 313 11.30 14.19 -7.88
C LEU A 313 12.00 13.00 -8.56
N TYR A 314 12.76 12.25 -7.77
CA TYR A 314 13.34 10.98 -8.15
C TYR A 314 12.62 9.84 -7.43
N ILE A 315 12.10 8.86 -8.17
CA ILE A 315 11.43 7.67 -7.63
C ILE A 315 12.28 6.43 -7.88
N ASN A 316 12.60 6.15 -9.15
CA ASN A 316 13.41 5.03 -9.57
C ASN A 316 14.16 5.40 -10.87
N SER A 317 15.21 4.65 -11.20
CA SER A 317 15.94 4.80 -12.47
C SER A 317 15.10 4.39 -13.68
N SER A 318 14.15 3.47 -13.50
CA SER A 318 13.16 3.08 -14.52
C SER A 318 11.92 3.96 -14.42
N GLU A 319 11.58 4.67 -15.48
CA GLU A 319 10.38 5.52 -15.54
C GLU A 319 9.09 4.68 -15.50
N ILE A 320 9.09 3.50 -16.11
CA ILE A 320 7.96 2.56 -16.04
C ILE A 320 7.69 2.19 -14.59
N LEU A 321 8.74 1.78 -13.86
CA LEU A 321 8.62 1.41 -12.46
C LEU A 321 8.25 2.62 -11.58
N SER A 322 8.81 3.79 -11.87
CA SER A 322 8.48 5.04 -11.16
C SER A 322 7.00 5.38 -11.27
N ARG A 323 6.41 5.23 -12.47
CA ARG A 323 4.97 5.41 -12.70
C ARG A 323 4.15 4.37 -11.95
N THR A 324 4.53 3.10 -11.96
CA THR A 324 3.82 2.06 -11.20
C THR A 324 3.87 2.33 -9.70
N LEU A 325 5.02 2.72 -9.14
CA LEU A 325 5.18 3.07 -7.74
C LEU A 325 4.35 4.29 -7.34
N PHE A 326 4.31 5.32 -8.18
CA PHE A 326 3.47 6.49 -7.95
C PHE A 326 1.98 6.13 -7.94
N MET A 327 1.52 5.32 -8.89
CA MET A 327 0.14 4.80 -8.89
C MET A 327 -0.15 3.96 -7.66
N VAL A 328 0.77 3.10 -7.23
CA VAL A 328 0.64 2.34 -5.97
C VAL A 328 0.45 3.31 -4.80
N ALA A 329 1.28 4.35 -4.68
CA ALA A 329 1.18 5.34 -3.61
C ALA A 329 -0.17 6.10 -3.62
N MET A 330 -0.64 6.53 -4.80
CA MET A 330 -1.95 7.20 -4.96
C MET A 330 -3.11 6.30 -4.52
N THR A 331 -3.05 5.01 -4.86
CA THR A 331 -4.12 4.04 -4.59
C THR A 331 -4.19 3.57 -3.13
N ARG A 332 -3.31 4.05 -2.24
CA ARG A 332 -3.35 3.72 -0.80
C ARG A 332 -4.41 4.52 -0.04
N SER A 333 -4.95 5.60 -0.62
CA SER A 333 -5.90 6.51 0.05
C SER A 333 -7.35 6.00 0.02
N ARG A 334 -8.06 6.13 1.14
CA ARG A 334 -9.50 5.86 1.25
C ARG A 334 -10.36 7.14 1.28
N LYS A 335 -9.95 8.18 2.03
CA LYS A 335 -10.73 9.42 2.21
C LYS A 335 -10.06 10.65 1.60
N ASN A 336 -8.77 10.85 1.84
CA ASN A 336 -8.05 12.04 1.42
C ASN A 336 -6.67 11.68 0.84
N LEU A 337 -6.36 12.22 -0.34
CA LEU A 337 -5.04 12.14 -0.97
C LEU A 337 -4.48 13.56 -1.07
N TYR A 338 -3.35 13.79 -0.40
CA TYR A 338 -2.63 15.07 -0.42
C TYR A 338 -1.39 14.91 -1.30
N LEU A 339 -1.33 15.68 -2.36
CA LEU A 339 -0.22 15.77 -3.30
C LEU A 339 0.46 17.10 -3.03
N THR A 340 1.60 17.10 -2.34
CA THR A 340 2.24 18.36 -1.93
C THR A 340 3.54 18.57 -2.68
N HIS A 341 3.83 19.84 -2.98
CA HIS A 341 5.11 20.24 -3.52
C HIS A 341 5.48 21.66 -3.10
N SER A 342 6.78 21.94 -3.16
CA SER A 342 7.36 23.27 -3.11
C SER A 342 8.18 23.51 -4.39
N GLY A 343 8.18 24.74 -4.88
CA GLY A 343 8.78 25.08 -6.19
C GLY A 343 8.00 24.50 -7.38
N THR A 344 8.69 24.31 -8.52
CA THR A 344 8.08 23.83 -9.76
C THR A 344 7.51 22.42 -9.60
N ARG A 345 6.26 22.23 -10.01
CA ARG A 345 5.52 20.96 -9.90
C ARG A 345 6.11 19.86 -10.78
N SER A 346 6.06 18.61 -10.30
CA SER A 346 6.43 17.41 -11.06
C SER A 346 5.53 17.18 -12.28
N ALA A 347 6.09 16.66 -13.37
CA ALA A 347 5.36 16.25 -14.56
C ALA A 347 4.37 15.10 -14.30
N TYR A 348 4.57 14.33 -13.21
CA TYR A 348 3.66 13.25 -12.80
C TYR A 348 2.24 13.74 -12.53
N LEU A 349 2.07 15.03 -12.19
CA LEU A 349 0.79 15.63 -11.85
C LEU A 349 0.06 16.23 -13.06
N SER A 350 0.75 16.43 -14.19
CA SER A 350 0.25 17.22 -15.32
C SER A 350 -1.08 16.71 -15.89
N ASN A 351 -1.28 15.40 -15.94
CA ASN A 351 -2.44 14.81 -16.61
C ASN A 351 -3.74 14.87 -15.80
N PHE A 352 -3.66 15.08 -14.47
CA PHE A 352 -4.84 15.01 -13.59
C PHE A 352 -4.93 16.15 -12.56
N ALA A 353 -3.96 17.06 -12.50
CA ALA A 353 -3.98 18.18 -11.58
C ALA A 353 -5.25 19.05 -11.69
N GLY A 354 -5.82 19.21 -12.89
CA GLY A 354 -7.05 19.98 -13.10
C GLY A 354 -8.29 19.40 -12.42
N GLU A 355 -8.24 18.16 -11.91
CA GLU A 355 -9.31 17.54 -11.12
C GLU A 355 -9.06 17.61 -9.61
N CYS A 356 -7.92 18.16 -9.20
CA CYS A 356 -7.55 18.27 -7.80
C CYS A 356 -8.13 19.55 -7.19
N ILE A 357 -8.43 19.49 -5.89
CA ILE A 357 -8.72 20.66 -5.09
C ILE A 357 -7.39 21.37 -4.82
N GLU A 358 -7.20 22.54 -5.41
CA GLU A 358 -5.99 23.35 -5.21
C GLU A 358 -5.99 23.99 -3.81
N ILE A 359 -4.85 23.88 -3.13
CA ILE A 359 -4.62 24.46 -1.81
C ILE A 359 -3.31 25.25 -1.82
N ASN A 360 -3.40 26.53 -1.51
CA ASN A 360 -2.23 27.31 -1.15
C ASN A 360 -1.85 27.01 0.31
N ILE A 361 -0.67 26.42 0.53
CA ILE A 361 -0.22 26.02 1.87
C ILE A 361 0.04 27.24 2.76
N HIS A 362 0.58 28.33 2.21
CA HIS A 362 0.84 29.54 2.99
C HIS A 362 -0.46 30.09 3.61
N ASP A 363 -1.52 30.19 2.80
CA ASP A 363 -2.82 30.69 3.25
C ASP A 363 -3.46 29.73 4.27
N ALA A 364 -3.38 28.43 4.00
CA ALA A 364 -3.87 27.39 4.90
C ALA A 364 -3.09 27.34 6.23
N LEU A 365 -1.80 27.70 6.25
CA LEU A 365 -1.00 27.80 7.47
C LEU A 365 -1.35 29.03 8.31
N ASN A 366 -1.69 30.14 7.65
CA ASN A 366 -2.04 31.41 8.29
C ASN A 366 -3.53 31.56 8.64
N GLY A 367 -4.34 30.52 8.42
CA GLY A 367 -5.76 30.53 8.77
C GLY A 367 -6.64 31.38 7.85
N GLN A 368 -6.16 31.73 6.65
CA GLN A 368 -6.99 32.31 5.61
C GLN A 368 -7.75 31.18 4.92
N THR A 369 -9.04 31.05 5.25
CA THR A 369 -9.95 30.10 4.60
C THR A 369 -10.05 30.43 3.13
N ILE A 370 -9.85 29.43 2.26
CA ILE A 370 -10.09 29.55 0.82
C ILE A 370 -11.58 29.87 0.63
N ASN A 371 -11.88 31.05 0.10
CA ASN A 371 -13.15 31.33 -0.56
C ASN A 371 -13.23 30.38 -1.77
N ALA A 372 -13.90 29.25 -1.62
CA ALA A 372 -14.34 28.48 -2.76
C ALA A 372 -15.22 29.41 -3.61
N GLY A 373 -14.82 29.60 -4.87
CA GLY A 373 -15.51 30.46 -5.81
C GLY A 373 -17.02 30.19 -5.78
N THR A 374 -17.77 31.29 -5.76
CA THR A 374 -19.22 31.36 -5.92
C THR A 374 -19.67 30.51 -7.10
N ASN A 375 -20.17 29.31 -6.83
CA ASN A 375 -21.17 28.67 -7.67
C ASN A 375 -22.45 28.53 -6.84
N ASN A 376 -23.51 29.14 -7.37
CA ASN A 376 -24.84 29.29 -6.79
C ASN A 376 -25.29 28.11 -5.92
N ILE A 377 -25.61 28.42 -4.66
CA ILE A 377 -26.25 27.52 -3.68
C ILE A 377 -27.77 27.36 -3.97
N PHE A 378 -28.32 28.13 -4.91
CA PHE A 378 -29.66 27.95 -5.46
C PHE A 378 -29.58 27.95 -6.98
N GLY A 379 -29.43 26.75 -7.57
CA GLY A 379 -29.54 26.57 -9.02
C GLY A 379 -30.99 26.73 -9.47
N ILE A 380 -31.34 27.93 -9.92
CA ILE A 380 -32.34 28.12 -10.97
C ILE A 380 -31.59 28.11 -12.30
#